data_AF-A0A4S8JU09-F1
#
_entry.id   AF-A0A4S8JU09-F1
#
_cell.length_a   1.000
_cell.length_b   1.000
_cell.length_c   1.000
_cell.angle_alpha   90.00
_cell.angle_beta   90.00
_cell.angle_gamma   90.00
#
_symmetry.space_group_name_H-M   'P 1'
#
loop_
_entity.id
_entity.type
_entity.pdbx_description
1 polymer ?
#
loop_
_entity_poly.entity_id
_entity_poly.type
_entity_poly.pdbx_seq_one_letter_code
_entity_poly.pdbx_strand_id
1 'polypeptide(L)'
;MEAGIYEPGSLPPFLLVFASEVKGVEHRWNQHGLGGNNVEGLCRDLHPGPVSLLHWSGKGKPWVRLDAGRPCQLDALWAPYGLLRPDGRDDLFADI
;
A
#
# COMPACT_ATOMS: atom_id res chain seq x y z
N MET A 1 -25.42 20.19 -4.47
CA MET A 1 -24.74 19.26 -3.56
C MET A 1 -24.72 17.93 -4.29
N GLU A 2 -23.62 17.60 -4.95
CA GLU A 2 -23.53 16.34 -5.68
C GLU A 2 -23.52 15.19 -4.67
N ALA A 3 -24.51 14.30 -4.78
CA ALA A 3 -24.51 13.06 -4.02
C ALA A 3 -23.35 12.20 -4.54
N GLY A 4 -22.40 11.87 -3.66
CA GLY A 4 -21.29 10.98 -4.01
C GLY A 4 -21.84 9.65 -4.53
N ILE A 5 -21.38 9.23 -5.70
CA ILE A 5 -21.85 8.02 -6.41
C ILE A 5 -21.32 6.72 -5.74
N TYR A 6 -20.76 6.82 -4.54
CA TYR A 6 -20.07 5.73 -3.86
C TYR A 6 -20.01 5.97 -2.34
N GLU A 7 -20.31 4.92 -1.56
CA GLU A 7 -20.10 4.89 -0.12
C GLU A 7 -19.04 3.83 0.24
N PRO A 8 -18.16 4.07 1.23
CA PRO A 8 -17.20 3.06 1.67
C PRO A 8 -17.88 1.73 2.04
N GLY A 9 -17.51 0.66 1.35
CA GLY A 9 -18.09 -0.68 1.54
C GLY A 9 -19.16 -1.06 0.51
N SER A 10 -19.63 -0.11 -0.30
CA SER A 10 -20.47 -0.44 -1.46
C SER A 10 -19.64 -1.09 -2.57
N LEU A 11 -20.29 -1.76 -3.51
CA LEU A 11 -19.61 -2.30 -4.70
C LEU A 11 -18.98 -1.13 -5.48
N PRO A 12 -17.67 -1.13 -5.76
CA PRO A 12 -17.02 -0.05 -6.50
C PRO A 12 -17.67 0.13 -7.87
N PRO A 13 -17.89 1.37 -8.37
CA PRO A 13 -18.52 1.61 -9.66
C PRO A 13 -17.85 0.87 -10.83
N PHE A 14 -16.53 0.66 -10.76
CA PHE A 14 -15.80 -0.15 -11.74
C PHE A 14 -16.36 -1.57 -11.90
N LEU A 15 -16.72 -2.25 -10.80
CA LEU A 15 -17.30 -3.59 -10.85
C LEU A 15 -18.77 -3.59 -11.30
N LEU A 16 -19.47 -2.46 -11.21
CA LEU A 16 -20.81 -2.30 -11.79
C LEU A 16 -20.75 -2.15 -13.31
N VAL A 17 -19.83 -1.31 -13.82
CA VAL A 17 -19.71 -1.03 -15.25
C VAL A 17 -19.13 -2.22 -16.01
N PHE A 18 -18.07 -2.83 -15.50
CA PHE A 18 -17.36 -3.92 -16.17
C PHE A 18 -17.74 -5.30 -15.62
N ALA A 19 -18.96 -5.43 -15.10
CA ALA A 19 -19.47 -6.70 -14.60
C ALA A 19 -19.36 -7.76 -15.70
N SER A 20 -18.80 -8.93 -15.36
CA SER A 20 -18.53 -10.05 -16.30
C SER A 20 -17.43 -9.82 -17.34
N GLU A 21 -16.84 -8.63 -17.43
CA GLU A 21 -15.67 -8.36 -18.30
C GLU A 21 -14.34 -8.40 -17.54
N VAL A 22 -14.40 -8.57 -16.22
CA VAL A 22 -13.24 -8.66 -15.33
C VAL A 22 -13.05 -10.07 -14.81
N LYS A 23 -11.78 -10.44 -14.56
CA LYS A 23 -11.42 -11.72 -13.93
C LYS A 23 -10.66 -11.47 -12.64
N GLY A 24 -10.87 -12.34 -11.66
CA GLY A 24 -10.06 -12.35 -10.45
C GLY A 24 -8.60 -12.65 -10.77
N VAL A 25 -7.69 -11.96 -10.07
CA VAL A 25 -6.26 -12.24 -10.09
C VAL A 25 -5.86 -12.95 -8.79
N GLU A 26 -4.77 -13.71 -8.83
CA GLU A 26 -4.24 -14.35 -7.62
C GLU A 26 -3.87 -13.31 -6.56
N HIS A 27 -4.06 -13.67 -5.29
CA HIS A 27 -3.80 -12.80 -4.15
C HIS A 27 -2.35 -12.27 -4.08
N ARG A 28 -1.38 -13.00 -4.66
CA ARG A 28 0.02 -12.58 -4.78
C ARG A 28 0.22 -11.25 -5.50
N TRP A 29 -0.73 -10.85 -6.34
CA TRP A 29 -0.69 -9.61 -7.12
C TRP A 29 -1.32 -8.42 -6.39
N ASN A 30 -1.80 -8.60 -5.16
CA ASN A 30 -2.34 -7.52 -4.35
C ASN A 30 -2.34 -7.88 -2.85
N GLN A 31 -1.15 -8.06 -2.25
CA GLN A 31 -1.03 -8.25 -0.80
C GLN A 31 -1.34 -6.94 -0.09
N HIS A 32 -2.63 -6.71 0.20
CA HIS A 32 -3.17 -5.45 0.67
C HIS A 32 -3.30 -5.37 2.19
N GLY A 33 -3.65 -4.19 2.70
CA GLY A 33 -3.91 -3.96 4.13
C GLY A 33 -2.64 -3.77 4.95
N LEU A 34 -1.48 -3.62 4.30
CA LEU A 34 -0.18 -3.47 4.98
C LEU A 34 -0.04 -2.10 5.68
N GLY A 35 -0.96 -1.17 5.40
CA GLY A 35 -1.08 0.08 6.17
C GLY A 35 -1.69 -0.11 7.57
N GLY A 36 -1.98 -1.35 7.97
CA GLY A 36 -2.37 -1.70 9.32
C GLY A 36 -3.84 -1.44 9.64
N ASN A 37 -4.19 -1.66 10.91
CA ASN A 37 -5.52 -1.31 11.42
C ASN A 37 -5.69 0.22 11.42
N ASN A 38 -6.74 0.74 10.77
CA ASN A 38 -6.98 2.19 10.68
C ASN A 38 -7.43 2.85 11.99
N VAL A 39 -7.80 2.07 13.00
CA VAL A 39 -8.22 2.53 14.34
C VAL A 39 -7.05 2.40 15.32
N GLU A 40 -6.48 1.21 15.42
CA GLU A 40 -5.46 0.91 16.44
C GLU A 40 -4.02 1.13 15.96
N GLY A 41 -3.81 1.30 14.65
CA GLY A 41 -2.48 1.48 14.06
C GLY A 41 -1.59 0.23 14.06
N LEU A 42 -2.16 -0.94 14.40
CA LEU A 42 -1.41 -2.19 14.50
C LEU A 42 -0.86 -2.65 13.14
N CYS A 43 0.36 -3.20 13.17
CA CYS A 43 0.97 -3.90 12.04
C CYS A 43 0.14 -5.13 11.64
N ARG A 44 0.19 -5.49 10.36
CA ARG A 44 -0.44 -6.71 9.83
C ARG A 44 0.58 -7.53 9.09
N ASP A 45 0.46 -8.85 9.25
CA ASP A 45 1.27 -9.82 8.52
C ASP A 45 0.79 -9.99 7.08
N LEU A 46 1.64 -10.63 6.27
CA LEU A 46 1.28 -11.06 4.93
C LEU A 46 0.26 -12.20 4.98
N HIS A 47 -0.63 -12.24 3.99
CA HIS A 47 -1.45 -13.42 3.81
C HIS A 47 -0.59 -14.60 3.33
N PRO A 48 -0.95 -15.86 3.67
CA PRO A 48 -0.17 -17.04 3.27
C PRO A 48 0.00 -17.15 1.75
N GLY A 49 1.16 -17.69 1.33
CA GLY A 49 1.48 -17.97 -0.08
C GLY A 49 2.53 -17.03 -0.68
N PRO A 50 2.88 -17.23 -1.97
CA PRO A 50 3.85 -16.38 -2.65
C PRO A 50 3.35 -14.95 -2.78
N VAL A 51 4.29 -14.00 -2.84
CA VAL A 51 4.00 -12.57 -2.98
C VAL A 51 4.76 -12.01 -4.17
N SER A 52 4.05 -11.23 -4.99
CA SER A 52 4.62 -10.51 -6.13
C SER A 52 4.44 -8.99 -6.01
N LEU A 53 3.33 -8.54 -5.42
CA LEU A 53 3.03 -7.12 -5.23
C LEU A 53 2.50 -6.85 -3.82
N LEU A 54 3.14 -5.90 -3.15
CA LEU A 54 2.79 -5.43 -1.80
C LEU A 54 1.99 -4.13 -1.90
N HIS A 55 0.91 -4.01 -1.11
CA HIS A 55 0.02 -2.86 -1.14
C HIS A 55 -0.30 -2.34 0.29
N TRP A 56 0.33 -1.21 0.64
CA TRP A 56 0.05 -0.47 1.89
C TRP A 56 -1.24 0.37 1.78
N SER A 57 -2.38 -0.30 1.61
CA SER A 57 -3.69 0.33 1.74
C SER A 57 -3.97 0.73 3.20
N GLY A 58 -4.79 1.77 3.41
CA GLY A 58 -5.04 2.35 4.72
C GLY A 58 -4.11 3.53 5.07
N LYS A 59 -4.14 3.94 6.35
CA LYS A 59 -3.47 5.16 6.83
C LYS A 59 -1.98 4.99 7.15
N GLY A 60 -1.53 3.79 7.55
CA GLY A 60 -0.14 3.55 7.94
C GLY A 60 0.80 3.42 6.75
N LYS A 61 1.17 4.54 6.13
CA LYS A 61 2.15 4.53 5.03
C LYS A 61 3.56 4.17 5.55
N PRO A 62 4.34 3.38 4.80
CA PRO A 62 5.63 2.87 5.27
C PRO A 62 6.63 4.00 5.54
N TRP A 63 6.74 4.99 4.64
CA TRP A 63 7.61 6.16 4.84
C TRP A 63 7.26 6.95 6.12
N VAL A 64 5.97 7.17 6.39
CA VAL A 64 5.54 7.87 7.61
C VAL A 64 5.95 7.12 8.88
N ARG A 65 5.86 5.79 8.89
CA ARG A 65 6.26 4.97 10.05
C ARG A 65 7.77 4.89 10.22
N LEU A 66 8.51 4.83 9.12
CA LEU A 66 9.98 4.87 9.10
C LEU A 66 10.48 6.23 9.64
N ASP A 67 9.96 7.34 9.12
CA ASP A 67 10.32 8.69 9.56
C ASP A 67 9.99 8.92 11.04
N ALA A 68 8.90 8.32 11.53
CA ALA A 68 8.50 8.40 12.93
C ALA A 68 9.28 7.44 13.87
N GLY A 69 10.25 6.67 13.35
CA GLY A 69 11.02 5.69 14.12
C GLY A 69 10.19 4.55 14.71
N ARG A 70 9.00 4.29 14.16
CA ARG A 70 8.07 3.24 14.62
C ARG A 70 7.62 2.35 13.45
N PRO A 71 8.56 1.68 12.75
CA PRO A 71 8.23 0.87 11.58
C PRO A 71 7.53 -0.43 11.98
N CYS A 72 6.67 -0.91 11.09
CA CYS A 72 6.32 -2.33 11.06
C CYS A 72 7.45 -3.13 10.40
N GLN A 73 7.59 -4.41 10.73
CA GLN A 73 8.63 -5.27 10.14
C GLN A 73 8.63 -5.23 8.60
N LEU A 74 7.46 -5.21 7.97
CA LEU A 74 7.32 -5.16 6.51
C LEU A 74 7.75 -3.82 5.89
N ASP A 75 7.79 -2.71 6.65
CA ASP A 75 8.18 -1.40 6.11
C ASP A 75 9.65 -1.37 5.68
N ALA A 76 10.49 -2.22 6.28
CA ALA A 76 11.88 -2.39 5.86
C ALA A 76 12.00 -2.90 4.41
N LEU A 77 11.00 -3.60 3.88
CA LEU A 77 10.99 -4.02 2.47
C LEU A 77 10.73 -2.84 1.52
N TRP A 78 10.04 -1.80 2.00
CA TRP A 78 9.80 -0.58 1.23
C TRP A 78 10.99 0.37 1.27
N ALA A 79 11.70 0.44 2.40
CA ALA A 79 12.76 1.41 2.67
C ALA A 79 13.81 1.58 1.53
N PRO A 80 14.32 0.53 0.88
CA PRO A 80 15.31 0.67 -0.21
C PRO A 80 14.76 1.38 -1.45
N TYR A 81 13.44 1.45 -1.60
CA TYR A 81 12.76 2.08 -2.73
C TYR A 81 12.23 3.48 -2.40
N GLY A 82 12.45 3.96 -1.17
CA GLY A 82 12.13 5.32 -0.78
C GLY A 82 13.04 6.31 -1.51
N LEU A 83 12.43 7.21 -2.30
CA LEU A 83 13.18 8.19 -3.10
C LEU A 83 13.76 9.34 -2.27
N LEU A 84 13.28 9.53 -1.03
CA LEU A 84 13.79 10.57 -0.14
C LEU A 84 15.03 10.07 0.60
N ARG A 85 16.19 10.64 0.26
CA ARG A 85 17.42 10.44 1.03
C ARG A 85 17.42 11.37 2.26
N PRO A 86 17.82 10.90 3.45
CA PRO A 86 17.81 11.71 4.69
C PRO A 86 18.65 12.99 4.62
N ASP A 87 19.52 13.14 3.62
CA ASP A 87 20.51 14.20 3.50
C ASP A 87 20.28 15.15 2.32
N GLY A 88 19.20 14.99 1.53
CA GLY A 88 18.89 15.89 0.42
C GLY A 88 19.95 15.94 -0.69
N ARG A 89 20.85 14.95 -0.76
CA ARG A 89 21.81 14.83 -1.86
C ARG A 89 21.29 13.83 -2.89
N ASP A 90 20.89 14.34 -4.06
CA ASP A 90 20.68 13.54 -5.26
C ASP A 90 22.03 13.02 -5.79
N ASP A 91 22.56 11.97 -5.17
CA ASP A 91 23.75 11.25 -5.67
C ASP A 91 23.38 10.20 -6.72
N LEU A 92 22.13 10.17 -7.20
CA LEU A 92 21.64 9.15 -8.15
C LEU A 92 22.29 9.23 -9.54
N PHE A 93 23.25 10.14 -9.75
CA PHE A 93 24.16 10.17 -10.91
C PHE A 93 25.62 10.52 -10.53
N ALA A 94 26.04 10.33 -9.29
CA ALA A 94 27.43 10.64 -8.92
C ALA A 94 28.45 9.65 -9.56
N ASP A 95 27.99 8.46 -9.97
CA ASP A 95 28.86 7.39 -10.51
C ASP A 95 28.29 6.70 -11.78
N ILE A 96 27.52 7.42 -12.62
CA ILE A 96 27.24 7.03 -14.01
C ILE A 96 27.68 8.15 -14.95
#